data_AF-A0A7X1ZNT1-F1
#
_entry.id   AF-A0A7X1ZNT1-F1
#
_cell.length_a   1.000
_cell.length_b   1.000
_cell.length_c   1.000
_cell.angle_alpha   90.00
_cell.angle_beta   90.00
_cell.angle_gamma   90.00
#
_symmetry.space_group_name_H-M   'P 1'
#
loop_
_entity.id
_entity.type
_entity.pdbx_description
1 polymer ?
#
loop_
_entity_poly.entity_id
_entity_poly.type
_entity_poly.pdbx_seq_one_letter_code
_entity_poly.pdbx_strand_id
1 'polypeptide(L)'
;MGGITQKIGASEVECKGKKIVFIDTPGHEAFTNMRAHGAQVTDIAVLVVAGDDGVMPQTIEAINHARAAKVPIMVAINKIDKAETKLKRVREQLSKYDLVPEKWGGETIFVEVSALKGQGLDEFLEMILLEAEMLELKAEPEGDFQGVGSTYGRVRTLINWKGETVKKAGPSMPVRVLGLSDVSMPGDTFRKVKNEKEARQIAESIKEKEREKGLIKRDIFTLESLSQPEEEQKTMNIIVKVDTQGSLRAISDTIKNLEGEEVKIDILHAGVGEVQRSDILLASASQAIIINFNTVASSANRDLAKEEGVNIRNYQIIYGMIDDIKKMREGLIEPRYEEKEVGEAQVREVFSIPKAGKIAGSYVSEGKMTRGSKVKVLRGEEVIGEGVIGSLKRFSRNASEVLTGLECGINIDGFSNIEKGDLIKAYESRRVE
;
A
#
# COMPACT_ATOMS: atom_id res chain seq x y z
N MET A 1 11.14 -9.50 -15.18
CA MET A 1 11.85 -8.25 -15.52
C MET A 1 10.97 -7.07 -15.14
N GLY A 2 11.14 -6.51 -13.94
CA GLY A 2 10.49 -5.26 -13.55
C GLY A 2 11.41 -4.11 -13.92
N GLY A 3 11.14 -3.45 -15.05
CA GLY A 3 12.00 -2.39 -15.63
C GLY A 3 11.85 -1.01 -14.98
N ILE A 4 11.53 -0.93 -13.68
CA ILE A 4 11.34 0.33 -12.95
C ILE A 4 12.31 0.45 -11.79
N THR A 5 12.93 1.61 -11.63
CA THR A 5 13.82 1.92 -10.50
C THR A 5 13.03 1.91 -9.20
N GLN A 6 13.48 1.10 -8.24
CA GLN A 6 12.85 0.94 -6.92
C GLN A 6 13.82 1.23 -5.76
N LYS A 7 15.08 1.55 -6.05
CA LYS A 7 16.04 2.07 -5.09
C LYS A 7 16.40 3.50 -5.47
N ILE A 8 16.67 4.33 -4.46
CA ILE A 8 17.42 5.55 -4.74
C ILE A 8 18.83 5.16 -5.20
N GLY A 9 19.20 5.56 -6.40
CA GLY A 9 20.50 5.28 -7.00
C GLY A 9 21.19 6.58 -7.35
N ALA A 10 22.49 6.66 -7.12
CA ALA A 10 23.29 7.78 -7.60
C ALA A 10 24.29 7.29 -8.64
N SER A 11 24.36 7.97 -9.77
CA SER A 11 25.29 7.68 -10.87
C SER A 11 26.00 8.95 -11.31
N GLU A 12 27.22 8.82 -11.83
CA GLU A 12 28.01 9.93 -12.37
C GLU A 12 28.11 9.77 -13.89
N VAL A 13 27.88 10.86 -14.61
CA VAL A 13 28.07 10.97 -16.06
C VAL A 13 29.04 12.11 -16.32
N GLU A 14 29.92 11.95 -17.31
CA GLU A 14 30.85 12.99 -17.74
C GLU A 14 30.34 13.63 -19.05
N CYS A 15 30.26 14.96 -19.08
CA CYS A 15 29.90 15.74 -20.25
C CYS A 15 30.84 16.95 -20.34
N LYS A 16 31.48 17.15 -21.50
CA LYS A 16 32.46 18.25 -21.75
C LYS A 16 33.55 18.38 -20.67
N GLY A 17 34.02 17.26 -20.13
CA GLY A 17 35.03 17.22 -19.06
C GLY A 17 34.52 17.67 -17.68
N LYS A 18 33.22 17.91 -17.53
CA LYS A 18 32.53 18.17 -16.27
C LYS A 18 31.72 16.95 -15.84
N LYS A 19 31.58 16.76 -14.52
CA LYS A 19 30.85 15.64 -13.94
C LYS A 19 29.45 16.07 -13.54
N ILE A 20 28.46 15.26 -13.87
CA ILE A 20 27.06 15.43 -13.49
C ILE A 20 26.67 14.20 -12.67
N VAL A 21 26.07 14.41 -11.51
CA VAL A 21 25.55 13.31 -10.69
C VAL A 21 24.03 13.28 -10.76
N PHE A 22 23.51 12.13 -11.18
CA PHE A 22 22.09 11.86 -11.24
C PHE A 22 21.68 11.10 -9.98
N ILE A 23 20.59 11.56 -9.36
CA ILE A 23 19.89 10.83 -8.31
C ILE A 23 18.57 10.34 -8.89
N ASP A 24 18.46 9.03 -9.09
CA ASP A 24 17.23 8.40 -9.56
C ASP A 24 16.37 8.01 -8.35
N THR A 25 15.13 8.47 -8.31
CA THR A 25 14.18 8.17 -7.23
C THR A 25 12.94 7.46 -7.79
N PRO A 26 12.37 6.48 -7.07
CA PRO A 26 11.18 5.78 -7.54
C PRO A 26 9.98 6.74 -7.70
N GLY A 27 9.29 6.68 -8.84
CA GLY A 27 8.14 7.52 -9.16
C GLY A 27 6.80 7.10 -8.52
N HIS A 28 6.76 6.01 -7.75
CA HIS A 28 5.52 5.51 -7.15
C HIS A 28 5.15 6.31 -5.89
N GLU A 29 3.85 6.61 -5.70
CA GLU A 29 3.26 7.31 -4.55
C GLU A 29 3.83 6.88 -3.17
N ALA A 30 3.94 5.58 -2.90
CA ALA A 30 4.58 5.01 -1.71
C ALA A 30 5.98 5.58 -1.37
N PHE A 31 6.71 6.07 -2.38
CA PHE A 31 8.04 6.67 -2.22
C PHE A 31 8.02 8.20 -2.26
N THR A 32 6.87 8.83 -1.99
CA THR A 32 6.72 10.30 -1.91
C THR A 32 7.76 10.94 -1.00
N ASN A 33 7.99 10.36 0.18
CA ASN A 33 9.01 10.83 1.12
C ASN A 33 10.42 10.76 0.49
N MET A 34 10.75 9.69 -0.27
CA MET A 34 12.05 9.61 -0.94
C MET A 34 12.20 10.67 -2.03
N ARG A 35 11.14 10.97 -2.80
CA ARG A 35 11.15 12.05 -3.79
C ARG A 35 11.37 13.42 -3.15
N ALA A 36 10.67 13.69 -2.04
CA ALA A 36 10.85 14.93 -1.29
C ALA A 36 12.30 15.12 -0.81
N HIS A 37 12.91 14.05 -0.28
CA HIS A 37 14.32 14.10 0.13
C HIS A 37 15.26 14.22 -1.06
N GLY A 38 15.03 13.47 -2.14
CA GLY A 38 15.81 13.56 -3.38
C GLY A 38 15.80 14.98 -3.95
N ALA A 39 14.64 15.63 -3.96
CA ALA A 39 14.51 17.03 -4.37
C ALA A 39 15.33 17.94 -3.46
N GLN A 40 15.28 17.79 -2.14
CA GLN A 40 16.03 18.65 -1.21
C GLN A 40 17.56 18.52 -1.30
N VAL A 41 18.09 17.40 -1.78
CA VAL A 41 19.54 17.17 -1.87
C VAL A 41 20.13 17.44 -3.26
N THR A 42 19.28 17.76 -4.24
CA THR A 42 19.71 18.02 -5.62
C THR A 42 19.69 19.51 -5.93
N ASP A 43 20.64 19.94 -6.76
CA ASP A 43 20.72 21.34 -7.21
C ASP A 43 19.71 21.65 -8.32
N ILE A 44 19.34 20.63 -9.13
CA ILE A 44 18.41 20.74 -10.26
C ILE A 44 17.49 19.52 -10.25
N ALA A 45 16.18 19.74 -10.42
CA ALA A 45 15.19 18.69 -10.55
C ALA A 45 14.83 18.48 -12.02
N VAL A 46 15.07 17.28 -12.55
CA VAL A 46 14.66 16.92 -13.91
C VAL A 46 13.30 16.24 -13.89
N LEU A 47 12.31 16.87 -14.51
CA LEU A 47 10.98 16.32 -14.72
C LEU A 47 10.90 15.62 -16.08
N VAL A 48 10.91 14.29 -16.07
CA VAL A 48 10.74 13.49 -17.28
C VAL A 48 9.26 13.27 -17.56
N VAL A 49 8.77 13.72 -18.71
CA VAL A 49 7.37 13.58 -19.14
C VAL A 49 7.32 12.83 -20.46
N ALA A 50 6.50 11.79 -20.53
CA ALA A 50 6.33 11.05 -21.77
C ALA A 50 5.47 11.86 -22.77
N GLY A 51 5.93 11.96 -24.02
CA GLY A 51 5.29 12.75 -25.06
C GLY A 51 3.93 12.22 -25.54
N ASP A 52 3.66 10.93 -25.34
CA ASP A 52 2.41 10.24 -25.65
C ASP A 52 1.38 10.37 -24.50
N ASP A 53 1.82 10.13 -23.26
CA ASP A 53 0.98 10.11 -22.07
C ASP A 53 0.64 11.51 -21.52
N GLY A 54 1.59 12.44 -21.60
CA GLY A 54 1.47 13.80 -21.06
C GLY A 54 1.58 13.88 -19.54
N VAL A 55 1.01 14.93 -18.94
CA VAL A 55 1.10 15.18 -17.49
C VAL A 55 0.15 14.25 -16.72
N MET A 56 0.72 13.47 -15.81
CA MET A 56 0.00 12.51 -14.94
C MET A 56 -0.02 12.97 -13.48
N PRO A 57 -0.86 12.39 -12.59
CA PRO A 57 -0.87 12.74 -11.17
C PRO A 57 0.50 12.66 -10.49
N GLN A 58 1.32 11.65 -10.81
CA GLN A 58 2.69 11.54 -10.26
C GLN A 58 3.61 12.67 -10.76
N THR A 59 3.39 13.16 -11.99
CA THR A 59 4.11 14.31 -12.54
C THR A 59 3.82 15.57 -11.72
N ILE A 60 2.54 15.78 -11.37
CA ILE A 60 2.11 16.93 -10.55
C ILE A 60 2.74 16.84 -9.15
N GLU A 61 2.76 15.64 -8.57
CA GLU A 61 3.38 15.42 -7.27
C GLU A 61 4.89 15.74 -7.29
N ALA A 62 5.61 15.30 -8.33
CA ALA A 62 7.02 15.62 -8.50
C ALA A 62 7.29 17.13 -8.63
N ILE A 63 6.42 17.86 -9.35
CA ILE A 63 6.48 19.32 -9.45
C ILE A 63 6.34 19.96 -8.06
N ASN A 64 5.38 19.48 -7.26
CA ASN A 64 5.15 20.01 -5.92
C ASN A 64 6.35 19.78 -4.99
N HIS A 65 6.99 18.61 -5.05
CA HIS A 65 8.20 18.33 -4.26
C HIS A 65 9.37 19.24 -4.64
N ALA A 66 9.63 19.42 -5.93
CA ALA A 66 10.70 20.30 -6.41
C ALA A 66 10.45 21.76 -6.02
N ARG A 67 9.20 22.24 -6.14
CA ARG A 67 8.80 23.59 -5.69
C ARG A 67 8.94 23.78 -4.18
N ALA A 68 8.52 22.79 -3.39
CA ALA A 68 8.65 22.83 -1.94
C ALA A 68 10.13 22.87 -1.50
N ALA A 69 11.00 22.17 -2.24
CA ALA A 69 12.45 22.20 -2.05
C ALA A 69 13.12 23.48 -2.61
N LYS A 70 12.38 24.32 -3.36
CA LYS A 70 12.88 25.51 -4.07
C LYS A 70 14.00 25.19 -5.06
N VAL A 71 13.90 24.04 -5.71
CA VAL A 71 14.87 23.58 -6.70
C VAL A 71 14.39 23.93 -8.10
N PRO A 72 15.25 24.49 -8.97
CA PRO A 72 14.89 24.76 -10.37
C PRO A 72 14.51 23.48 -11.09
N ILE A 73 13.45 23.57 -11.90
CA ILE A 73 12.89 22.43 -12.63
C ILE A 73 13.29 22.54 -14.10
N MET A 74 13.92 21.49 -14.61
CA MET A 74 14.15 21.29 -16.04
C MET A 74 13.21 20.20 -16.56
N VAL A 75 12.62 20.39 -17.73
CA VAL A 75 11.68 19.41 -18.31
C VAL A 75 12.34 18.64 -19.46
N ALA A 76 12.33 17.32 -19.39
CA ALA A 76 12.72 16.43 -20.48
C ALA A 76 11.47 15.73 -21.05
N ILE A 77 11.07 16.09 -22.28
CA ILE A 77 9.98 15.41 -22.97
C ILE A 77 10.52 14.17 -23.68
N ASN A 78 10.19 12.99 -23.17
CA ASN A 78 10.71 11.71 -23.65
C ASN A 78 9.79 11.06 -24.71
N LYS A 79 10.31 10.04 -25.40
CA LYS A 79 9.65 9.23 -26.45
C LYS A 79 9.34 9.97 -27.76
N ILE A 80 10.15 10.98 -28.12
CA ILE A 80 9.94 11.73 -29.38
C ILE A 80 10.06 10.89 -30.65
N ASP A 81 10.61 9.68 -30.55
CA ASP A 81 10.68 8.70 -31.64
C ASP A 81 9.30 8.14 -32.05
N LYS A 82 8.29 8.29 -31.19
CA LYS A 82 6.92 7.87 -31.47
C LYS A 82 6.16 8.94 -32.28
N ALA A 83 5.53 8.51 -33.38
CA ALA A 83 4.70 9.38 -34.22
C ALA A 83 3.46 9.96 -33.48
N GLU A 84 3.01 9.28 -32.43
CA GLU A 84 1.89 9.69 -31.56
C GLU A 84 2.25 10.77 -30.53
N THR A 85 3.51 11.23 -30.49
CA THR A 85 3.99 12.25 -29.55
C THR A 85 3.33 13.61 -29.80
N LYS A 86 2.78 14.20 -28.74
CA LYS A 86 2.06 15.48 -28.79
C LYS A 86 2.81 16.56 -28.02
N LEU A 87 3.97 16.99 -28.53
CA LEU A 87 4.85 17.99 -27.88
C LEU A 87 4.09 19.25 -27.44
N LYS A 88 3.25 19.81 -28.31
CA LYS A 88 2.48 21.01 -28.02
C LYS A 88 1.52 20.82 -26.84
N ARG A 89 0.83 19.67 -26.79
CA ARG A 89 -0.09 19.31 -25.70
C ARG A 89 0.64 19.23 -24.36
N VAL A 90 1.82 18.61 -24.32
CA VAL A 90 2.62 18.49 -23.09
C VAL A 90 3.05 19.86 -22.59
N ARG A 91 3.54 20.74 -23.48
CA ARG A 91 3.89 22.12 -23.15
C ARG A 91 2.70 22.91 -22.60
N GLU A 92 1.54 22.82 -23.25
CA GLU A 92 0.31 23.48 -22.81
C GLU A 92 -0.15 22.96 -21.43
N GLN A 93 -0.03 21.66 -21.18
CA GLN A 93 -0.37 21.07 -19.88
C GLN A 93 0.57 21.55 -18.77
N LEU A 94 1.88 21.55 -19.01
CA LEU A 94 2.89 21.99 -18.03
C LEU A 94 2.83 23.49 -17.76
N SER A 95 2.45 24.30 -18.74
CA SER A 95 2.24 25.74 -18.57
C SER A 95 1.16 26.06 -17.52
N LYS A 96 0.19 25.16 -17.30
CA LYS A 96 -0.83 25.32 -16.23
C LYS A 96 -0.25 25.18 -14.82
N TYR A 97 0.95 24.63 -14.72
CA TYR A 97 1.73 24.48 -13.50
C TYR A 97 2.96 25.39 -13.55
N ASP A 98 2.83 26.57 -14.18
CA ASP A 98 3.86 27.62 -14.32
C ASP A 98 5.22 27.15 -14.88
N LEU A 99 5.25 25.97 -15.53
CA LEU A 99 6.42 25.48 -16.25
C LEU A 99 6.30 25.90 -17.71
N VAL A 100 6.66 27.15 -17.97
CA VAL A 100 6.54 27.78 -19.29
C VAL A 100 7.89 27.67 -20.02
N PRO A 101 7.94 27.12 -21.25
CA PRO A 101 9.18 27.01 -22.02
C PRO A 101 9.81 28.39 -22.34
N GLU A 102 11.14 28.47 -22.36
CA GLU A 102 11.88 29.68 -22.78
C GLU A 102 11.44 30.20 -24.17
N LYS A 103 11.16 29.29 -25.10
CA LYS A 103 10.66 29.63 -26.45
C LYS A 103 9.33 30.39 -26.42
N TRP A 104 8.58 30.31 -25.33
CA TRP A 104 7.29 30.99 -25.12
C TRP A 104 7.43 32.19 -24.17
N GLY A 105 8.66 32.62 -23.86
CA GLY A 105 8.94 33.72 -22.94
C GLY A 105 8.90 33.32 -21.46
N GLY A 106 8.97 32.02 -21.15
CA GLY A 106 9.13 31.53 -19.79
C GLY A 106 10.59 31.35 -19.37
N GLU A 107 10.79 30.74 -18.21
CA GLU A 107 12.12 30.50 -17.61
C GLU A 107 12.48 29.02 -17.55
N THR A 108 11.55 28.12 -17.90
CA THR A 108 11.79 26.68 -17.80
C THR A 108 12.47 26.14 -19.05
N ILE A 109 13.60 25.46 -18.86
CA ILE A 109 14.29 24.75 -19.93
C ILE A 109 13.52 23.48 -20.32
N PHE A 110 13.26 23.33 -21.61
CA PHE A 110 12.59 22.15 -22.18
C PHE A 110 13.50 21.48 -23.20
N VAL A 111 13.84 20.22 -22.96
CA VAL A 111 14.63 19.39 -23.88
C VAL A 111 13.80 18.23 -24.40
N GLU A 112 13.89 17.98 -25.69
CA GLU A 112 13.20 16.88 -26.38
C GLU A 112 14.15 15.69 -26.52
N VAL A 113 13.79 14.53 -25.97
CA VAL A 113 14.67 13.35 -25.92
C VAL A 113 13.98 12.07 -26.39
N SER A 114 14.75 11.16 -26.97
CA SER A 114 14.38 9.76 -27.12
C SER A 114 15.38 8.91 -26.36
N ALA A 115 14.98 8.43 -25.17
CA ALA A 115 15.79 7.50 -24.38
C ALA A 115 16.05 6.17 -25.12
N LEU A 116 15.16 5.77 -26.05
CA LEU A 116 15.32 4.55 -26.84
C LEU A 116 16.32 4.70 -27.99
N LYS A 117 16.30 5.85 -28.68
CA LYS A 117 17.19 6.12 -29.81
C LYS A 117 18.48 6.86 -29.42
N GLY A 118 18.58 7.32 -28.18
CA GLY A 118 19.67 8.17 -27.70
C GLY A 118 19.63 9.61 -28.25
N GLN A 119 18.54 10.01 -28.91
CA GLN A 119 18.43 11.33 -29.52
C GLN A 119 18.18 12.41 -28.45
N GLY A 120 18.86 13.56 -28.57
CA GLY A 120 18.68 14.72 -27.68
C GLY A 120 19.33 14.58 -26.30
N LEU A 121 19.98 13.44 -26.00
CA LEU A 121 20.63 13.23 -24.70
C LEU A 121 21.87 14.12 -24.52
N ASP A 122 22.65 14.35 -25.58
CA ASP A 122 23.80 15.26 -25.51
C ASP A 122 23.35 16.70 -25.19
N GLU A 123 22.36 17.20 -25.93
CA GLU A 123 21.74 18.52 -25.68
C GLU A 123 21.18 18.60 -24.26
N PHE A 124 20.52 17.54 -23.78
CA PHE A 124 20.00 17.46 -22.41
C PHE A 124 21.10 17.61 -21.35
N LEU A 125 22.23 16.92 -21.50
CA LEU A 125 23.36 17.05 -20.58
C LEU A 125 23.99 18.44 -20.65
N GLU A 126 24.10 19.02 -21.85
CA GLU A 126 24.62 20.37 -22.04
C GLU A 126 23.75 21.43 -21.36
N MET A 127 22.42 21.31 -21.47
CA MET A 127 21.49 22.23 -20.81
C MET A 127 21.56 22.11 -19.28
N ILE A 128 21.76 20.90 -18.73
CA ILE A 128 21.98 20.73 -17.28
C ILE A 128 23.24 21.49 -16.83
N LEU A 129 24.33 21.41 -17.61
CA LEU A 129 25.56 22.14 -17.29
C LEU A 129 25.35 23.66 -17.35
N LEU A 130 24.58 24.15 -18.33
CA LEU A 130 24.25 25.56 -18.45
C LEU A 130 23.46 26.06 -17.24
N GLU A 131 22.43 25.32 -16.83
CA GLU A 131 21.62 25.64 -15.64
C GLU A 131 22.50 25.66 -14.37
N ALA A 132 23.38 24.68 -14.21
CA ALA A 132 24.29 24.62 -13.07
C ALA A 132 25.29 25.80 -13.04
N GLU A 133 25.73 26.29 -14.20
CA GLU A 133 26.57 27.49 -14.30
C GLU A 133 25.82 28.76 -13.87
N MET A 134 24.56 28.90 -14.28
CA MET A 134 23.70 30.02 -13.90
C MET A 134 23.41 30.07 -12.38
N LEU A 135 23.35 28.91 -11.73
CA LEU A 135 23.16 28.80 -10.28
C LEU A 135 24.41 29.18 -9.45
N GLU A 136 25.56 29.39 -10.10
CA GLU A 136 26.85 29.69 -9.45
C GLU A 136 27.18 28.76 -8.26
N LEU A 137 26.97 27.45 -8.44
CA LEU A 137 27.13 26.45 -7.38
C LEU A 137 28.54 26.50 -6.76
N LYS A 138 28.59 26.59 -5.42
CA LYS A 138 29.83 26.67 -4.63
C LYS A 138 29.82 25.57 -3.57
N ALA A 139 30.98 24.97 -3.35
CA ALA A 139 31.15 23.97 -2.30
C ALA A 139 32.50 24.18 -1.60
N GLU A 140 32.53 23.85 -0.31
CA GLU A 140 33.77 23.77 0.48
C GLU A 140 34.39 22.38 0.26
N PRO A 141 35.56 22.26 -0.38
CA PRO A 141 36.18 20.97 -0.69
C PRO A 141 36.85 20.30 0.52
N GLU A 142 37.03 21.04 1.62
CA GLU A 142 37.78 20.57 2.80
C GLU A 142 36.90 20.44 4.05
N GLY A 143 36.93 19.28 4.67
CA GLY A 143 36.22 19.03 5.93
C GLY A 143 36.41 17.60 6.44
N ASP A 144 36.60 17.46 7.76
CA ASP A 144 36.68 16.15 8.41
C ASP A 144 35.31 15.68 8.89
N PHE A 145 35.04 14.40 8.66
CA PHE A 145 33.79 13.72 8.96
C PHE A 145 33.76 13.18 10.37
N GLN A 146 32.73 13.45 11.19
CA GLN A 146 32.63 12.79 12.50
C GLN A 146 31.20 12.47 13.04
N GLY A 147 30.06 12.74 12.37
CA GLY A 147 28.73 12.24 12.80
C GLY A 147 27.56 12.44 11.83
N VAL A 148 26.48 11.64 11.96
CA VAL A 148 25.30 11.64 11.05
C VAL A 148 24.01 11.39 11.85
N GLY A 149 23.18 12.41 12.05
CA GLY A 149 21.89 12.24 12.74
C GLY A 149 22.02 11.49 14.07
N SER A 150 21.29 10.39 14.22
CA SER A 150 21.31 9.50 15.39
C SER A 150 22.46 8.48 15.40
N THR A 151 23.36 8.54 14.43
CA THR A 151 24.49 7.62 14.27
C THR A 151 25.83 8.35 14.41
N TYR A 152 26.83 7.59 14.82
CA TYR A 152 28.19 8.07 15.03
C TYR A 152 29.19 7.02 14.58
N GLY A 153 30.43 7.42 14.34
CA GLY A 153 31.49 6.47 14.04
C GLY A 153 32.53 7.05 13.10
N ARG A 154 33.65 6.34 13.02
CA ARG A 154 34.73 6.70 12.11
C ARG A 154 34.50 6.05 10.75
N VAL A 155 34.64 6.83 9.69
CA VAL A 155 34.68 6.27 8.33
C VAL A 155 35.86 5.32 8.22
N ARG A 156 35.56 4.04 7.97
CA ARG A 156 36.57 3.00 7.71
C ARG A 156 36.89 2.91 6.22
N THR A 157 35.84 2.96 5.40
CA THR A 157 35.95 2.80 3.95
C THR A 157 34.93 3.68 3.26
N LEU A 158 35.35 4.31 2.16
CA LEU A 158 34.46 4.97 1.20
C LEU A 158 34.48 4.15 -0.08
N ILE A 159 33.30 3.86 -0.62
CA ILE A 159 33.14 3.14 -1.88
C ILE A 159 32.34 4.03 -2.84
N ASN A 160 32.88 4.32 -4.02
CA ASN A 160 32.18 5.15 -5.01
C ASN A 160 31.02 4.37 -5.67
N TRP A 161 30.27 5.05 -6.55
CA TRP A 161 29.14 4.44 -7.27
C TRP A 161 29.54 3.28 -8.20
N LYS A 162 30.80 3.22 -8.66
CA LYS A 162 31.35 2.12 -9.47
C LYS A 162 31.74 0.89 -8.63
N GLY A 163 31.67 0.98 -7.30
CA GLY A 163 32.08 -0.09 -6.39
C GLY A 163 33.56 -0.06 -6.02
N GLU A 164 34.29 0.99 -6.40
CA GLU A 164 35.72 1.13 -6.13
C GLU A 164 35.96 1.84 -4.79
N THR A 165 36.94 1.37 -4.04
CA THR A 165 37.35 2.01 -2.78
C THR A 165 38.10 3.31 -3.05
N VAL A 166 37.66 4.41 -2.43
CA VAL A 166 38.26 5.74 -2.56
C VAL A 166 38.77 6.24 -1.21
N LYS A 167 39.80 7.10 -1.23
CA LYS A 167 40.39 7.70 -0.01
C LYS A 167 39.73 9.00 0.41
N LYS A 168 39.12 9.71 -0.55
CA LYS A 168 38.48 11.01 -0.36
C LYS A 168 37.22 11.05 -1.22
N ALA A 169 36.20 11.76 -0.76
CA ALA A 169 35.01 12.10 -1.53
C ALA A 169 35.01 13.63 -1.72
N GLY A 170 34.93 14.08 -2.97
CA GLY A 170 34.80 15.51 -3.27
C GLY A 170 33.33 15.96 -3.20
N PRO A 171 33.08 17.28 -3.30
CA PRO A 171 31.73 17.80 -3.52
C PRO A 171 31.04 17.11 -4.69
N SER A 172 29.74 16.87 -4.54
CA SER A 172 28.90 16.23 -5.57
C SER A 172 29.38 14.83 -5.99
N MET A 173 30.09 14.09 -5.13
CA MET A 173 30.48 12.70 -5.38
C MET A 173 29.70 11.73 -4.46
N PRO A 174 28.84 10.85 -5.01
CA PRO A 174 28.13 9.87 -4.20
C PRO A 174 29.07 8.76 -3.73
N VAL A 175 29.10 8.53 -2.42
CA VAL A 175 29.90 7.47 -1.79
C VAL A 175 29.08 6.68 -0.77
N ARG A 176 29.33 5.37 -0.71
CA ARG A 176 28.88 4.51 0.38
C ARG A 176 29.90 4.60 1.51
N VAL A 177 29.43 5.00 2.68
CA VAL A 177 30.24 5.13 3.89
C VAL A 177 30.10 3.87 4.74
N LEU A 178 31.23 3.23 5.07
CA LEU A 178 31.28 2.10 6.00
C LEU A 178 31.99 2.50 7.30
N GLY A 179 31.54 1.95 8.43
CA GLY A 179 32.17 2.17 9.74
C GLY A 179 31.32 2.96 10.74
N LEU A 180 30.09 3.33 10.38
CA LEU A 180 29.12 3.90 11.30
C LEU A 180 28.58 2.84 12.27
N SER A 181 28.12 3.29 13.44
CA SER A 181 27.60 2.44 14.50
C SER A 181 26.24 1.80 14.16
N ASP A 182 25.49 2.42 13.24
CA ASP A 182 24.14 2.01 12.86
C ASP A 182 23.79 2.59 11.47
N VAL A 183 22.61 2.27 10.95
CA VAL A 183 22.07 2.83 9.71
C VAL A 183 21.37 4.16 10.00
N SER A 184 21.81 5.25 9.35
CA SER A 184 21.19 6.58 9.51
C SER A 184 19.88 6.71 8.72
N MET A 185 19.08 7.73 9.04
CA MET A 185 17.87 7.99 8.28
C MET A 185 18.19 8.72 6.96
N PRO A 186 17.46 8.43 5.86
CA PRO A 186 17.51 9.27 4.67
C PRO A 186 17.18 10.72 5.01
N GLY A 187 17.97 11.67 4.52
CA GLY A 187 17.84 13.09 4.84
C GLY A 187 18.70 13.57 6.01
N ASP A 188 19.27 12.67 6.80
CA ASP A 188 20.18 13.07 7.87
C ASP A 188 21.41 13.78 7.29
N THR A 189 21.71 14.95 7.85
CA THR A 189 22.87 15.73 7.43
C THR A 189 24.12 15.28 8.20
N PHE A 190 25.19 15.06 7.45
CA PHE A 190 26.52 14.85 8.02
C PHE A 190 27.01 16.13 8.70
N ARG A 191 27.60 15.99 9.90
CA ARG A 191 28.15 17.12 10.66
C ARG A 191 29.61 16.89 10.99
N LYS A 192 30.40 17.95 10.88
CA LYS A 192 31.75 18.02 11.44
C LYS A 192 31.63 18.15 12.96
N VAL A 193 32.22 17.23 13.68
CA VAL A 193 32.37 17.28 15.15
C VAL A 193 33.83 17.09 15.52
N LYS A 194 34.22 17.45 16.75
CA LYS A 194 35.63 17.56 17.12
C LYS A 194 36.26 16.20 17.43
N ASN A 195 35.49 15.33 18.08
CA ASN A 195 35.90 13.97 18.43
C ASN A 195 34.70 13.02 18.44
N GLU A 196 34.99 11.72 18.45
CA GLU A 196 33.99 10.65 18.49
C GLU A 196 33.10 10.70 19.75
N LYS A 197 33.61 11.24 20.86
CA LYS A 197 32.85 11.37 22.11
C LYS A 197 31.72 12.39 21.96
N GLU A 198 31.99 13.54 21.34
CA GLU A 198 30.99 14.56 21.02
C GLU A 198 29.97 14.01 20.02
N ALA A 199 30.42 13.29 18.99
CA ALA A 199 29.54 12.62 18.03
C ALA A 199 28.52 11.69 18.72
N ARG A 200 29.02 10.86 19.65
CA ARG A 200 28.22 9.92 20.41
C ARG A 200 27.18 10.62 21.29
N GLN A 201 27.57 11.68 21.99
CA GLN A 201 26.66 12.46 22.84
C GLN A 201 25.51 13.09 22.03
N ILE A 202 25.83 13.64 20.85
CA ILE A 202 24.81 14.22 19.96
C ILE A 202 23.86 13.12 19.46
N ALA A 203 24.41 12.00 19.00
CA ALA A 203 23.65 10.86 18.50
C ALA A 203 22.72 10.27 19.58
N GLU A 204 23.22 10.07 20.81
CA GLU A 204 22.44 9.58 21.94
C GLU A 204 21.31 10.55 22.32
N SER A 205 21.57 11.86 22.34
CA SER A 205 20.55 12.88 22.60
C SER A 205 19.43 12.89 21.54
N ILE A 206 19.77 12.66 20.27
CA ILE A 206 18.78 12.56 19.19
C ILE A 206 17.94 11.29 19.38
N LYS A 207 18.58 10.13 19.63
CA LYS A 207 17.88 8.86 19.89
C LYS A 207 16.92 8.97 21.08
N GLU A 208 17.32 9.66 22.14
CA GLU A 208 16.47 9.86 23.33
C GLU A 208 15.25 10.71 23.02
N LYS A 209 15.42 11.85 22.32
CA LYS A 209 14.30 12.69 21.87
C LYS A 209 13.34 11.96 20.93
N GLU A 210 13.87 11.10 20.05
CA GLU A 210 13.04 10.27 19.17
C GLU A 210 12.24 9.23 19.98
N ARG A 211 12.85 8.62 21.00
CA ARG A 211 12.20 7.67 21.89
C ARG A 211 11.09 8.32 22.72
N GLU A 212 11.32 9.52 23.25
CA GLU A 212 10.29 10.30 23.97
C GLU A 212 9.09 10.63 23.08
N LYS A 213 9.31 11.10 21.85
CA LYS A 213 8.23 11.33 20.88
C LYS A 213 7.44 10.06 20.57
N GLY A 214 8.11 8.91 20.53
CA GLY A 214 7.47 7.60 20.35
C GLY A 214 6.62 7.16 21.54
N LEU A 215 7.07 7.46 22.77
CA LEU A 215 6.33 7.15 23.99
C LEU A 215 5.07 8.01 24.12
N ILE A 216 5.17 9.32 23.86
CA ILE A 216 4.03 10.24 23.90
C ILE A 216 2.94 9.81 22.89
N LYS A 217 3.34 9.36 21.68
CA LYS A 217 2.38 8.82 20.70
C LYS A 217 1.69 7.53 21.16
N ARG A 218 2.35 6.70 21.98
CA ARG A 218 1.75 5.48 22.54
C ARG A 218 0.77 5.80 23.66
N ASP A 219 1.09 6.75 24.54
CA ASP A 219 0.23 7.11 25.67
C ASP A 219 -1.08 7.81 25.25
N ILE A 220 -1.08 8.55 24.12
CA ILE A 220 -2.32 9.10 23.54
C ILE A 220 -3.24 7.97 23.04
N PHE A 221 -2.67 6.85 22.62
CA PHE A 221 -3.42 5.76 21.99
C PHE A 221 -3.94 4.71 22.98
N THR A 222 -3.61 4.76 24.27
CA THR A 222 -3.96 3.69 25.23
C THR A 222 -5.17 3.99 26.10
N LEU A 223 -5.44 5.25 26.49
CA LEU A 223 -6.55 5.54 27.40
C LEU A 223 -7.91 5.66 26.69
N GLU A 224 -7.92 6.15 25.44
CA GLU A 224 -9.14 6.40 24.68
C GLU A 224 -9.64 5.15 23.94
N SER A 225 -8.72 4.25 23.55
CA SER A 225 -9.00 2.99 22.85
C SER A 225 -9.44 1.84 23.77
N LEU A 226 -9.00 1.83 25.04
CA LEU A 226 -9.41 0.81 26.02
C LEU A 226 -10.86 0.96 26.50
N SER A 227 -11.52 2.06 26.16
CA SER A 227 -12.86 2.41 26.67
C SER A 227 -13.99 2.09 25.69
N GLN A 228 -13.68 1.68 24.46
CA GLN A 228 -14.68 1.23 23.49
C GLN A 228 -14.68 -0.30 23.44
N PRO A 229 -15.84 -0.97 23.48
CA PRO A 229 -15.92 -2.37 23.11
C PRO A 229 -15.56 -2.46 21.63
N GLU A 230 -14.31 -2.80 21.30
CA GLU A 230 -13.94 -3.13 19.92
C GLU A 230 -14.81 -4.32 19.50
N GLU A 231 -15.56 -4.16 18.40
CA GLU A 231 -16.01 -5.32 17.62
C GLU A 231 -14.78 -6.19 17.35
N GLU A 232 -14.92 -7.53 17.34
CA GLU A 232 -13.83 -8.46 17.02
C GLU A 232 -13.31 -8.22 15.59
N GLN A 233 -12.51 -7.17 15.39
CA GLN A 233 -11.79 -6.92 14.16
C GLN A 233 -10.74 -7.99 14.01
N LYS A 234 -10.75 -8.69 12.87
CA LYS A 234 -9.72 -9.66 12.58
C LYS A 234 -8.38 -8.94 12.42
N THR A 235 -7.35 -9.43 13.09
CA THR A 235 -6.00 -8.87 13.01
C THR A 235 -5.15 -9.68 12.05
N MET A 236 -4.46 -8.98 11.15
CA MET A 236 -3.47 -9.55 10.25
C MET A 236 -2.08 -9.11 10.71
N ASN A 237 -1.34 -10.04 11.31
CA ASN A 237 0.00 -9.79 11.82
C ASN A 237 1.04 -9.91 10.72
N ILE A 238 1.91 -8.91 10.59
CA ILE A 238 2.94 -8.82 9.56
C ILE A 238 4.30 -8.48 10.16
N ILE A 239 5.36 -9.14 9.66
CA ILE A 239 6.75 -8.74 9.86
C ILE A 239 7.32 -8.27 8.52
N VAL A 240 7.98 -7.12 8.51
CA VAL A 240 8.54 -6.51 7.29
C VAL A 240 10.07 -6.52 7.34
N LYS A 241 10.69 -7.07 6.30
CA LYS A 241 12.15 -7.03 6.09
C LYS A 241 12.47 -6.44 4.74
N VAL A 242 13.41 -5.50 4.72
CA VAL A 242 13.75 -4.75 3.51
C VAL A 242 15.26 -4.56 3.35
N ASP A 243 15.68 -4.10 2.19
CA ASP A 243 17.08 -3.83 1.88
C ASP A 243 17.60 -2.46 2.37
N THR A 244 16.74 -1.43 2.42
CA THR A 244 17.13 -0.07 2.81
C THR A 244 16.14 0.56 3.78
N GLN A 245 16.62 1.48 4.62
CA GLN A 245 15.78 2.22 5.58
C GLN A 245 14.66 3.01 4.90
N GLY A 246 14.91 3.55 3.70
CA GLY A 246 13.88 4.27 2.95
C GLY A 246 12.79 3.34 2.43
N SER A 247 13.15 2.13 1.96
CA SER A 247 12.17 1.09 1.60
C SER A 247 11.32 0.72 2.81
N LEU A 248 11.91 0.63 4.01
CA LEU A 248 11.21 0.25 5.24
C LEU A 248 10.08 1.21 5.57
N ARG A 249 10.36 2.51 5.48
CA ARG A 249 9.39 3.56 5.75
C ARG A 249 8.30 3.58 4.69
N ALA A 250 8.67 3.60 3.41
CA ALA A 250 7.73 3.60 2.29
C ALA A 250 6.75 2.43 2.37
N ILE A 251 7.28 1.22 2.60
CA ILE A 251 6.48 0.00 2.71
C ILE A 251 5.61 0.02 3.96
N SER A 252 6.15 0.41 5.12
CA SER A 252 5.37 0.51 6.36
C SER A 252 4.21 1.50 6.23
N ASP A 253 4.47 2.68 5.65
CA ASP A 253 3.43 3.71 5.44
C ASP A 253 2.37 3.22 4.45
N THR A 254 2.79 2.50 3.39
CA THR A 254 1.87 1.89 2.42
C THR A 254 0.98 0.84 3.09
N ILE A 255 1.56 -0.06 3.89
CA ILE A 255 0.81 -1.13 4.58
C ILE A 255 -0.21 -0.52 5.56
N LYS A 256 0.15 0.54 6.28
CA LYS A 256 -0.79 1.27 7.16
C LYS A 256 -1.94 1.88 6.38
N ASN A 257 -1.68 2.44 5.20
CA ASN A 257 -2.73 2.98 4.34
C ASN A 257 -3.62 1.90 3.69
N LEU A 258 -3.28 0.61 3.82
CA LEU A 258 -4.11 -0.52 3.40
C LEU A 258 -5.01 -1.06 4.53
N GLU A 259 -4.91 -0.49 5.73
CA GLU A 259 -5.81 -0.81 6.84
C GLU A 259 -7.26 -0.47 6.45
N GLY A 260 -8.19 -1.37 6.76
CA GLY A 260 -9.62 -1.20 6.50
C GLY A 260 -10.43 -1.32 7.79
N GLU A 261 -11.72 -1.04 7.74
CA GLU A 261 -12.59 -1.08 8.93
C GLU A 261 -12.82 -2.50 9.47
N GLU A 262 -12.71 -3.53 8.63
CA GLU A 262 -13.02 -4.92 9.00
C GLU A 262 -11.79 -5.76 9.39
N VAL A 263 -10.60 -5.39 8.89
CA VAL A 263 -9.35 -6.10 9.14
C VAL A 263 -8.25 -5.11 9.49
N LYS A 264 -7.77 -5.21 10.72
CA LYS A 264 -6.67 -4.44 11.27
C LYS A 264 -5.34 -5.07 10.86
N ILE A 265 -4.43 -4.28 10.31
CA ILE A 265 -3.10 -4.79 9.92
C ILE A 265 -2.08 -4.34 10.97
N ASP A 266 -1.50 -5.29 11.69
CA ASP A 266 -0.50 -5.00 12.73
C ASP A 266 0.92 -5.37 12.27
N ILE A 267 1.82 -4.39 12.29
CA ILE A 267 3.23 -4.59 11.93
C ILE A 267 4.00 -4.87 13.23
N LEU A 268 4.15 -6.15 13.57
CA LEU A 268 4.81 -6.61 14.79
C LEU A 268 6.30 -6.24 14.83
N HIS A 269 6.95 -6.31 13.67
CA HIS A 269 8.36 -5.95 13.54
C HIS A 269 8.68 -5.48 12.12
N ALA A 270 9.49 -4.45 12.01
CA ALA A 270 9.92 -3.88 10.74
C ALA A 270 11.42 -3.57 10.83
N GLY A 271 12.24 -4.15 9.94
CA GLY A 271 13.68 -3.97 10.00
C GLY A 271 14.39 -4.03 8.64
N VAL A 272 15.58 -3.45 8.61
CA VAL A 272 16.49 -3.53 7.45
C VAL A 272 17.39 -4.74 7.58
N GLY A 273 17.60 -5.46 6.48
CA GLY A 273 18.44 -6.64 6.39
C GLY A 273 17.66 -7.91 6.03
N GLU A 274 18.38 -9.03 5.97
CA GLU A 274 17.81 -10.34 5.68
C GLU A 274 16.94 -10.84 6.84
N VAL A 275 15.97 -11.71 6.52
CA VAL A 275 15.16 -12.43 7.51
C VAL A 275 16.05 -13.27 8.42
N GLN A 276 15.98 -13.03 9.73
CA GLN A 276 16.72 -13.75 10.75
C GLN A 276 15.86 -14.84 11.42
N ARG A 277 16.52 -15.76 12.12
CA ARG A 277 15.86 -16.80 12.92
C ARG A 277 14.88 -16.23 13.95
N SER A 278 15.24 -15.12 14.60
CA SER A 278 14.36 -14.44 15.57
C SER A 278 13.06 -13.95 14.96
N ASP A 279 13.09 -13.51 13.70
CA ASP A 279 11.91 -13.02 13.00
C ASP A 279 10.95 -14.17 12.67
N ILE A 280 11.50 -15.33 12.30
CA ILE A 280 10.72 -16.55 12.01
C ILE A 280 10.04 -17.06 13.28
N LEU A 281 10.75 -17.10 14.41
CA LEU A 281 10.18 -17.54 15.68
C LEU A 281 9.08 -16.59 16.17
N LEU A 282 9.27 -15.27 16.02
CA LEU A 282 8.24 -14.28 16.33
C LEU A 282 7.00 -14.46 15.45
N ALA A 283 7.21 -14.73 14.15
CA ALA A 283 6.14 -14.98 13.21
C ALA A 283 5.36 -16.26 13.55
N SER A 284 6.05 -17.34 13.89
CA SER A 284 5.44 -18.61 14.33
C SER A 284 4.56 -18.40 15.57
N ALA A 285 5.11 -17.75 16.60
CA ALA A 285 4.40 -17.50 17.85
C ALA A 285 3.17 -16.57 17.71
N SER A 286 3.21 -15.63 16.76
CA SER A 286 2.17 -14.61 16.58
C SER A 286 1.30 -14.84 15.34
N GLN A 287 1.46 -15.99 14.67
CA GLN A 287 0.81 -16.32 13.38
C GLN A 287 0.99 -15.22 12.32
N ALA A 288 2.16 -14.60 12.28
CA ALA A 288 2.45 -13.49 11.39
C ALA A 288 3.01 -13.96 10.04
N ILE A 289 2.75 -13.16 9.00
CA ILE A 289 3.33 -13.35 7.67
C ILE A 289 4.59 -12.49 7.55
N ILE A 290 5.65 -13.04 6.95
CA ILE A 290 6.88 -12.29 6.71
C ILE A 290 6.87 -11.74 5.28
N ILE A 291 6.83 -10.42 5.15
CA ILE A 291 6.98 -9.70 3.90
C ILE A 291 8.45 -9.33 3.73
N ASN A 292 9.09 -9.98 2.76
CA ASN A 292 10.52 -9.83 2.49
C ASN A 292 10.74 -9.08 1.17
N PHE A 293 11.14 -7.81 1.27
CA PHE A 293 11.26 -6.93 0.11
C PHE A 293 12.72 -6.73 -0.29
N ASN A 294 13.05 -7.18 -1.49
CA ASN A 294 14.35 -6.98 -2.13
C ASN A 294 15.57 -7.46 -1.34
N THR A 295 15.36 -8.40 -0.44
CA THR A 295 16.41 -9.20 0.21
C THR A 295 16.09 -10.67 -0.01
N VAL A 296 17.01 -11.55 0.35
CA VAL A 296 16.85 -13.00 0.20
C VAL A 296 17.05 -13.63 1.56
N ALA A 297 16.13 -14.52 1.97
CA ALA A 297 16.35 -15.35 3.13
C ALA A 297 17.35 -16.48 2.79
N SER A 298 18.31 -16.72 3.68
CA SER A 298 19.27 -17.83 3.56
C SER A 298 18.55 -19.18 3.43
N SER A 299 19.23 -20.21 2.89
CA SER A 299 18.67 -21.57 2.80
C SER A 299 18.21 -22.08 4.17
N ALA A 300 19.07 -21.97 5.19
CA ALA A 300 18.76 -22.38 6.55
C ALA A 300 17.50 -21.70 7.11
N ASN A 301 17.32 -20.40 6.88
CA ASN A 301 16.15 -19.67 7.37
C ASN A 301 14.88 -20.02 6.57
N ARG A 302 14.98 -20.33 5.28
CA ARG A 302 13.83 -20.82 4.49
C ARG A 302 13.38 -22.21 4.94
N ASP A 303 14.31 -23.09 5.29
CA ASP A 303 13.99 -24.43 5.77
C ASP A 303 13.34 -24.37 7.15
N LEU A 304 13.88 -23.55 8.06
CA LEU A 304 13.26 -23.29 9.37
C LEU A 304 11.85 -22.71 9.23
N ALA A 305 11.64 -21.75 8.32
CA ALA A 305 10.31 -21.19 8.11
C ALA A 305 9.29 -22.24 7.63
N LYS A 306 9.71 -23.20 6.81
CA LYS A 306 8.84 -24.32 6.40
C LYS A 306 8.54 -25.27 7.57
N GLU A 307 9.53 -25.56 8.40
CA GLU A 307 9.37 -26.40 9.60
C GLU A 307 8.39 -25.76 10.60
N GLU A 308 8.51 -24.45 10.81
CA GLU A 308 7.64 -23.66 11.69
C GLU A 308 6.30 -23.26 11.05
N GLY A 309 6.06 -23.61 9.78
CA GLY A 309 4.83 -23.25 9.05
C GLY A 309 4.68 -21.75 8.77
N VAL A 310 5.76 -20.98 8.82
CA VAL A 310 5.77 -19.52 8.61
C VAL A 310 5.87 -19.19 7.12
N ASN A 311 4.94 -18.35 6.63
CA ASN A 311 4.92 -17.92 5.24
C ASN A 311 5.86 -16.71 5.03
N ILE A 312 6.95 -16.92 4.28
CA ILE A 312 7.83 -15.85 3.81
C ILE A 312 7.50 -15.52 2.35
N ARG A 313 6.98 -14.32 2.10
CA ARG A 313 6.69 -13.83 0.75
C ARG A 313 7.77 -12.86 0.28
N ASN A 314 8.40 -13.18 -0.84
CA ASN A 314 9.49 -12.37 -1.40
C ASN A 314 8.96 -11.46 -2.50
N TYR A 315 9.26 -10.17 -2.39
CA TYR A 315 8.85 -9.16 -3.37
C TYR A 315 10.04 -8.37 -3.87
N GLN A 316 10.02 -8.07 -5.16
CA GLN A 316 10.92 -7.10 -5.79
C GLN A 316 10.17 -5.90 -6.34
N ILE A 317 8.83 -5.94 -6.35
CA ILE A 317 7.95 -4.91 -6.91
C ILE A 317 6.87 -4.61 -5.88
N ILE A 318 6.77 -3.34 -5.47
CA ILE A 318 5.84 -2.91 -4.42
C ILE A 318 4.36 -3.16 -4.78
N TYR A 319 3.97 -3.01 -6.06
CA TYR A 319 2.60 -3.29 -6.50
C TYR A 319 2.18 -4.75 -6.29
N GLY A 320 3.09 -5.69 -6.55
CA GLY A 320 2.81 -7.11 -6.31
C GLY A 320 2.62 -7.42 -4.83
N MET A 321 3.37 -6.73 -3.96
CA MET A 321 3.20 -6.82 -2.51
C MET A 321 1.84 -6.25 -2.06
N ILE A 322 1.47 -5.07 -2.55
CA ILE A 322 0.19 -4.43 -2.22
C ILE A 322 -1.00 -5.32 -2.64
N ASP A 323 -0.98 -5.84 -3.86
CA ASP A 323 -2.04 -6.69 -4.39
C ASP A 323 -2.21 -7.98 -3.56
N ASP A 324 -1.10 -8.62 -3.21
CA ASP A 324 -1.12 -9.80 -2.36
C ASP A 324 -1.64 -9.51 -0.95
N ILE A 325 -1.23 -8.38 -0.34
CA ILE A 325 -1.74 -7.98 0.99
C ILE A 325 -3.25 -7.74 0.93
N LYS A 326 -3.76 -7.10 -0.12
CA LYS A 326 -5.22 -6.92 -0.32
C LYS A 326 -5.95 -8.24 -0.42
N LYS A 327 -5.44 -9.19 -1.23
CA LYS A 327 -6.04 -10.53 -1.36
C LYS A 327 -6.02 -11.31 -0.05
N MET A 328 -4.93 -11.22 0.70
CA MET A 328 -4.83 -11.85 2.02
C MET A 328 -5.85 -11.26 3.00
N ARG A 329 -6.03 -9.94 2.98
CA ARG A 329 -7.04 -9.23 3.77
C ARG A 329 -8.46 -9.67 3.39
N GLU A 330 -8.77 -9.70 2.10
CA GLU A 330 -10.07 -10.17 1.59
C GLU A 330 -10.35 -11.63 1.99
N GLY A 331 -9.32 -12.48 2.00
CA GLY A 331 -9.45 -13.87 2.45
C GLY A 331 -9.75 -14.04 3.94
N LEU A 332 -9.54 -13.01 4.77
CA LEU A 332 -9.89 -13.02 6.19
C LEU A 332 -11.33 -12.57 6.44
N ILE A 333 -11.93 -11.84 5.50
CA ILE A 333 -13.30 -11.34 5.60
C ILE A 333 -14.28 -12.50 5.36
N GLU A 334 -15.20 -12.71 6.29
CA GLU A 334 -16.25 -13.71 6.13
C GLU A 334 -17.32 -13.21 5.15
N PRO A 335 -17.79 -14.05 4.21
CA PRO A 335 -18.82 -13.65 3.27
C PRO A 335 -20.13 -13.34 4.03
N ARG A 336 -20.66 -12.13 3.84
CA ARG A 336 -21.97 -11.74 4.36
C ARG A 336 -23.07 -12.36 3.50
N TYR A 337 -24.08 -12.90 4.15
CA TYR A 337 -25.28 -13.44 3.50
C TYR A 337 -26.44 -12.49 3.74
N GLU A 338 -27.12 -12.10 2.68
CA GLU A 338 -28.36 -11.32 2.77
C GLU A 338 -29.55 -12.26 2.55
N GLU A 339 -30.58 -12.10 3.38
CA GLU A 339 -31.83 -12.83 3.24
C GLU A 339 -32.71 -12.12 2.22
N LYS A 340 -32.89 -12.74 1.04
CA LYS A 340 -33.82 -12.24 0.03
C LYS A 340 -35.16 -12.93 0.18
N GLU A 341 -36.23 -12.17 0.37
CA GLU A 341 -37.60 -12.70 0.35
C GLU A 341 -37.95 -13.23 -1.05
N VAL A 342 -38.49 -14.46 -1.10
CA VAL A 342 -38.79 -15.21 -2.34
C VAL A 342 -40.29 -15.44 -2.51
N GLY A 343 -41.04 -15.47 -1.41
CA GLY A 343 -42.48 -15.61 -1.45
C GLY A 343 -43.13 -15.42 -0.10
N GLU A 344 -44.42 -15.11 -0.15
CA GLU A 344 -45.23 -14.84 1.02
C GLU A 344 -46.55 -15.62 0.90
N ALA A 345 -46.97 -16.24 2.01
CA ALA A 345 -48.24 -16.94 2.09
C ALA A 345 -48.97 -16.63 3.39
N GLN A 346 -50.26 -16.32 3.28
CA GLN A 346 -51.11 -16.05 4.44
C GLN A 346 -51.87 -17.30 4.86
N VAL A 347 -51.80 -17.63 6.15
CA VAL A 347 -52.50 -18.79 6.73
C VAL A 347 -53.97 -18.48 6.89
N ARG A 348 -54.83 -19.25 6.21
CA ARG A 348 -56.29 -19.11 6.27
C ARG A 348 -56.95 -20.11 7.20
N GLU A 349 -56.42 -21.31 7.29
CA GLU A 349 -56.94 -22.38 8.13
C GLU A 349 -55.78 -23.24 8.62
N VAL A 350 -55.92 -23.85 9.80
CA VAL A 350 -54.91 -24.74 10.36
C VAL A 350 -55.53 -26.12 10.58
N PHE A 351 -54.95 -27.12 9.93
CA PHE A 351 -55.37 -28.51 10.04
C PHE A 351 -54.40 -29.27 10.95
N SER A 352 -54.91 -30.16 11.78
CA SER A 352 -54.08 -31.06 12.59
C SER A 352 -54.24 -32.48 12.06
N ILE A 353 -53.18 -33.08 11.54
CA ILE A 353 -53.21 -34.45 11.01
C ILE A 353 -52.41 -35.38 11.94
N PRO A 354 -53.01 -36.49 12.42
CA PRO A 354 -52.28 -37.51 13.18
C PRO A 354 -51.08 -38.02 12.37
N LYS A 355 -49.87 -37.94 12.94
CA LYS A 355 -48.55 -38.28 12.36
C LYS A 355 -47.86 -37.24 11.47
N ALA A 356 -48.56 -36.25 10.92
CA ALA A 356 -47.95 -35.21 10.06
C ALA A 356 -47.85 -33.82 10.72
N GLY A 357 -48.39 -33.65 11.93
CA GLY A 357 -48.36 -32.39 12.67
C GLY A 357 -49.41 -31.39 12.20
N LYS A 358 -49.22 -30.11 12.58
CA LYS A 358 -50.05 -29.00 12.12
C LYS A 358 -49.68 -28.62 10.68
N ILE A 359 -50.69 -28.46 9.83
CA ILE A 359 -50.57 -28.05 8.43
C ILE A 359 -51.34 -26.75 8.26
N ALA A 360 -50.65 -25.73 7.78
CA ALA A 360 -51.22 -24.44 7.48
C ALA A 360 -51.81 -24.44 6.07
N GLY A 361 -53.15 -24.44 5.98
CA GLY A 361 -53.87 -24.11 4.75
C GLY A 361 -53.68 -22.63 4.43
N SER A 362 -52.84 -22.36 3.44
CA SER A 362 -52.32 -21.03 3.15
C SER A 362 -52.62 -20.61 1.72
N TYR A 363 -52.70 -19.30 1.50
CA TYR A 363 -52.83 -18.69 0.18
C TYR A 363 -51.56 -17.90 -0.13
N VAL A 364 -50.91 -18.17 -1.26
CA VAL A 364 -49.68 -17.46 -1.64
C VAL A 364 -50.04 -16.05 -2.12
N SER A 365 -49.70 -15.03 -1.33
CA SER A 365 -49.97 -13.62 -1.60
C SER A 365 -48.98 -13.03 -2.59
N GLU A 366 -47.71 -13.42 -2.50
CA GLU A 366 -46.64 -12.89 -3.34
C GLU A 366 -45.55 -13.94 -3.61
N GLY A 367 -44.88 -13.84 -4.76
CA GLY A 367 -43.77 -14.72 -5.12
C GLY A 367 -44.14 -16.20 -5.21
N LYS A 368 -43.27 -17.07 -4.72
CA LYS A 368 -43.49 -18.52 -4.76
C LYS A 368 -43.06 -19.21 -3.46
N MET A 369 -43.78 -20.26 -3.11
CA MET A 369 -43.44 -21.14 -2.00
C MET A 369 -42.86 -22.45 -2.57
N THR A 370 -41.64 -22.78 -2.17
CA THR A 370 -40.93 -23.99 -2.62
C THR A 370 -40.64 -24.90 -1.46
N ARG A 371 -40.79 -26.22 -1.68
CA ARG A 371 -40.47 -27.21 -0.64
C ARG A 371 -38.97 -27.15 -0.31
N GLY A 372 -38.63 -27.13 0.98
CA GLY A 372 -37.25 -27.02 1.46
C GLY A 372 -36.75 -25.58 1.66
N SER A 373 -37.52 -24.55 1.29
CA SER A 373 -37.17 -23.16 1.59
C SER A 373 -37.25 -22.87 3.09
N LYS A 374 -36.34 -22.01 3.57
CA LYS A 374 -36.41 -21.44 4.93
C LYS A 374 -37.54 -20.44 4.98
N VAL A 375 -38.26 -20.42 6.09
CA VAL A 375 -39.41 -19.56 6.31
C VAL A 375 -39.37 -18.92 7.69
N LYS A 376 -39.85 -17.68 7.77
CA LYS A 376 -40.23 -17.01 9.01
C LYS A 376 -41.74 -16.96 9.10
N VAL A 377 -42.29 -17.28 10.25
CA VAL A 377 -43.71 -17.13 10.55
C VAL A 377 -43.88 -15.86 11.36
N LEU A 378 -44.74 -14.96 10.89
CA LEU A 378 -45.02 -13.67 11.50
C LEU A 378 -46.47 -13.62 11.96
N ARG A 379 -46.71 -12.96 13.09
CA ARG A 379 -48.05 -12.62 13.59
C ARG A 379 -48.12 -11.11 13.77
N GLY A 380 -48.80 -10.43 12.85
CA GLY A 380 -48.67 -8.98 12.71
C GLY A 380 -47.28 -8.63 12.16
N GLU A 381 -46.49 -7.89 12.94
CA GLU A 381 -45.11 -7.51 12.58
C GLU A 381 -44.03 -8.31 13.34
N GLU A 382 -44.41 -9.17 14.29
CA GLU A 382 -43.46 -9.95 15.09
C GLU A 382 -43.20 -11.34 14.48
N VAL A 383 -41.92 -11.74 14.44
CA VAL A 383 -41.50 -13.09 14.05
C VAL A 383 -41.73 -14.04 15.23
N ILE A 384 -42.71 -14.92 15.10
CA ILE A 384 -43.08 -15.89 16.14
C ILE A 384 -42.31 -17.21 16.03
N GLY A 385 -41.68 -17.48 14.89
CA GLY A 385 -40.84 -18.65 14.71
C GLY A 385 -40.19 -18.74 13.33
N GLU A 386 -39.17 -19.58 13.24
CA GLU A 386 -38.46 -19.89 12.01
C GLU A 386 -38.47 -21.40 11.77
N GLY A 387 -38.42 -21.81 10.50
CA GLY A 387 -38.39 -23.22 10.14
C GLY A 387 -38.13 -23.45 8.66
N VAL A 388 -38.35 -24.68 8.22
CA VAL A 388 -38.17 -25.10 6.82
C VAL A 388 -39.46 -25.72 6.31
N ILE A 389 -39.85 -25.47 5.06
CA ILE A 389 -41.03 -26.11 4.46
C ILE A 389 -40.75 -27.61 4.24
N GLY A 390 -41.19 -28.45 5.18
CA GLY A 390 -41.01 -29.91 5.14
C GLY A 390 -41.87 -30.58 4.09
N SER A 391 -43.14 -30.17 4.01
CA SER A 391 -44.06 -30.62 2.95
C SER A 391 -44.93 -29.49 2.42
N LEU A 392 -45.17 -29.56 1.11
CA LEU A 392 -45.98 -28.62 0.36
C LEU A 392 -46.98 -29.41 -0.47
N LYS A 393 -48.27 -29.14 -0.31
CA LYS A 393 -49.35 -29.86 -1.00
C LYS A 393 -50.33 -28.89 -1.64
N ARG A 394 -50.80 -29.22 -2.83
CA ARG A 394 -51.99 -28.59 -3.42
C ARG A 394 -53.11 -29.63 -3.44
N PHE A 395 -54.23 -29.30 -2.81
CA PHE A 395 -55.32 -30.25 -2.58
C PHE A 395 -54.81 -31.51 -1.87
N SER A 396 -54.72 -32.64 -2.57
CA SER A 396 -54.24 -33.92 -2.05
C SER A 396 -52.92 -34.39 -2.68
N ARG A 397 -52.28 -33.57 -3.53
CA ARG A 397 -51.03 -33.93 -4.23
C ARG A 397 -49.86 -33.14 -3.70
N ASN A 398 -48.70 -33.79 -3.56
CA ASN A 398 -47.45 -33.12 -3.24
C ASN A 398 -47.06 -32.17 -4.39
N ALA A 399 -46.60 -30.98 -4.04
CA ALA A 399 -46.10 -29.99 -4.97
C ALA A 399 -44.64 -29.66 -4.62
N SER A 400 -43.80 -29.47 -5.62
CA SER A 400 -42.44 -28.93 -5.44
C SER A 400 -42.46 -27.42 -5.24
N GLU A 401 -43.40 -26.74 -5.91
CA GLU A 401 -43.58 -25.29 -5.87
C GLU A 401 -45.06 -24.89 -5.98
N VAL A 402 -45.39 -23.73 -5.42
CA VAL A 402 -46.70 -23.09 -5.50
C VAL A 402 -46.50 -21.61 -5.78
N LEU A 403 -47.11 -21.12 -6.86
CA LEU A 403 -47.01 -19.73 -7.30
C LEU A 403 -48.07 -18.84 -6.65
N THR A 404 -47.85 -17.53 -6.75
CA THR A 404 -48.80 -16.50 -6.33
C THR A 404 -50.22 -16.76 -6.83
N GLY A 405 -51.21 -16.47 -5.98
CA GLY A 405 -52.61 -16.56 -6.33
C GLY A 405 -53.25 -17.94 -6.13
N LEU A 406 -52.47 -18.92 -5.66
CA LEU A 406 -52.91 -20.31 -5.48
C LEU A 406 -52.95 -20.71 -4.00
N GLU A 407 -53.87 -21.62 -3.68
CA GLU A 407 -53.97 -22.25 -2.35
C GLU A 407 -53.06 -23.48 -2.23
N CYS A 408 -52.46 -23.64 -1.05
CA CYS A 408 -51.62 -24.77 -0.70
C CYS A 408 -51.66 -25.09 0.80
N GLY A 409 -51.41 -26.35 1.14
CA GLY A 409 -51.07 -26.77 2.50
C GLY A 409 -49.57 -26.74 2.69
N ILE A 410 -49.11 -26.00 3.70
CA ILE A 410 -47.71 -25.85 4.09
C ILE A 410 -47.52 -26.50 5.45
N ASN A 411 -46.50 -27.34 5.58
CA ASN A 411 -46.04 -27.87 6.86
C ASN A 411 -44.62 -27.39 7.09
N ILE A 412 -44.39 -26.80 8.27
CA ILE A 412 -43.12 -26.20 8.65
C ILE A 412 -42.43 -27.14 9.65
N ASP A 413 -41.26 -27.64 9.28
CA ASP A 413 -40.40 -28.40 10.17
C ASP A 413 -39.69 -27.42 11.10
N GLY A 414 -39.68 -27.73 12.41
CA GLY A 414 -39.07 -26.90 13.45
C GLY A 414 -40.01 -25.89 14.13
N PHE A 415 -41.20 -25.63 13.55
CA PHE A 415 -42.19 -24.75 14.16
C PHE A 415 -43.62 -25.27 14.01
N SER A 416 -44.36 -25.34 15.12
CA SER A 416 -45.71 -25.92 15.14
C SER A 416 -46.80 -24.96 15.65
N ASN A 417 -46.46 -23.81 16.22
CA ASN A 417 -47.44 -22.90 16.79
C ASN A 417 -48.04 -21.93 15.76
N ILE A 418 -48.59 -22.48 14.67
CA ILE A 418 -49.23 -21.72 13.60
C ILE A 418 -50.70 -21.51 13.92
N GLU A 419 -51.18 -20.28 13.73
CA GLU A 419 -52.57 -19.85 13.88
C GLU A 419 -53.12 -19.22 12.58
N LYS A 420 -54.44 -19.08 12.52
CA LYS A 420 -55.12 -18.41 11.40
C LYS A 420 -54.79 -16.92 11.42
N GLY A 421 -54.37 -16.40 10.26
CA GLY A 421 -53.95 -15.01 10.09
C GLY A 421 -52.44 -14.81 10.14
N ASP A 422 -51.65 -15.83 10.52
CA ASP A 422 -50.18 -15.76 10.47
C ASP A 422 -49.69 -15.63 9.02
N LEU A 423 -48.53 -14.98 8.86
CA LEU A 423 -47.87 -14.76 7.59
C LEU A 423 -46.61 -15.62 7.50
N ILE A 424 -46.47 -16.39 6.43
CA ILE A 424 -45.30 -17.24 6.20
C ILE A 424 -44.47 -16.60 5.09
N LYS A 425 -43.29 -16.08 5.45
CA LYS A 425 -42.35 -15.48 4.51
C LYS A 425 -41.22 -16.45 4.21
N ALA A 426 -41.10 -16.88 2.96
CA ALA A 426 -39.99 -17.67 2.47
C ALA A 426 -38.83 -16.78 2.05
N TYR A 427 -37.62 -17.14 2.47
CA TYR A 427 -36.41 -16.41 2.12
C TYR A 427 -35.29 -17.36 1.68
N GLU A 428 -34.41 -16.86 0.83
CA GLU A 428 -33.20 -17.52 0.42
C GLU A 428 -32.00 -16.69 0.86
N SER A 429 -31.03 -17.36 1.51
CA SER A 429 -29.76 -16.73 1.85
C SER A 429 -28.92 -16.63 0.57
N ARG A 430 -28.71 -15.40 0.07
CA ARG A 430 -27.81 -15.15 -1.04
C ARG A 430 -26.52 -14.56 -0.50
N ARG A 431 -25.39 -15.08 -0.98
CA ARG A 431 -24.09 -14.46 -0.73
C ARG A 431 -24.07 -13.07 -1.36
N VAL A 432 -23.81 -12.04 -0.57
CA VAL A 432 -23.51 -10.70 -1.06
C VAL A 432 -22.06 -10.74 -1.55
N GLU A 433 -21.81 -10.26 -2.77
CA GLU A 433 -20.45 -10.17 -3.33
C GLU A 433 -19.67 -9.00 -2.74
#